data_AF-A0A8K0DIQ9-F1
#
_entry.id   AF-A0A8K0DIQ9-F1
#
_cell.length_a   1.000
_cell.length_b   1.000
_cell.length_c   1.000
_cell.angle_alpha   90.00
_cell.angle_beta   90.00
_cell.angle_gamma   90.00
#
_symmetry.space_group_name_H-M   'P 1'
#
loop_
_entity.id
_entity.type
_entity.pdbx_description
1 polymer ?
#
loop_
_entity_poly.entity_id
_entity_poly.type
_entity_poly.pdbx_seq_one_letter_code
_entity_poly.pdbx_strand_id
1 'polypeptide(L)'
;MTHISFNAFLASTFGVHALVNLICPSLDEGTVHLEEEAKEIWNELNPSNIPTLPTYQRNWDIINIQRIIVNTFTVDSFTEIARLKALQLPESGAWLQAIPSSHIGTLMVNNSFRVCVALRIGSPVCRPYNCICGAQVSVDGSHGLHCGKRSGRFYRHNELNDILKLETFGPWSKEAQDLVHTIGTNLNQISGDSRSKRFLTQRISLAIQRGNAACVFEILPSSTSMEEIFYLT
;
A
#
# COMPACT_ATOMS: atom_id res chain seq x y z
N MET A 1 -9.36 -9.51 21.74
CA MET A 1 -9.09 -9.81 20.31
C MET A 1 -8.53 -8.56 19.64
N THR A 2 -7.45 -8.66 18.86
CA THR A 2 -6.91 -7.51 18.10
C THR A 2 -7.90 -7.09 16.99
N HIS A 3 -8.14 -5.79 16.80
CA HIS A 3 -9.16 -5.26 15.85
C HIS A 3 -9.14 -5.86 14.42
N ILE A 4 -8.00 -6.34 13.93
CA ILE A 4 -7.86 -6.89 12.56
C ILE A 4 -8.23 -8.37 12.48
N SER A 5 -7.93 -9.17 13.50
CA SER A 5 -8.24 -10.61 13.50
C SER A 5 -9.74 -10.86 13.54
N PHE A 6 -10.49 -9.87 14.03
CA PHE A 6 -11.91 -9.94 14.24
C PHE A 6 -12.75 -9.89 12.94
N ASN A 7 -12.37 -9.04 11.98
CA ASN A 7 -13.03 -8.98 10.67
C ASN A 7 -12.86 -10.29 9.88
N ALA A 8 -11.65 -10.85 9.93
CA ALA A 8 -11.34 -12.13 9.32
C ALA A 8 -12.12 -13.28 9.99
N PHE A 9 -12.24 -13.24 11.31
CA PHE A 9 -13.06 -14.18 12.06
C PHE A 9 -14.52 -14.13 11.61
N LEU A 10 -15.16 -12.96 11.62
CA LEU A 10 -16.54 -12.80 11.12
C LEU A 10 -16.68 -13.30 9.68
N ALA A 11 -15.80 -12.90 8.78
CA ALA A 11 -15.87 -13.36 7.39
C ALA A 11 -15.81 -14.88 7.26
N SER A 12 -14.95 -15.51 8.08
CA SER A 12 -14.84 -16.94 8.14
C SER A 12 -16.08 -17.60 8.74
N THR A 13 -16.66 -17.07 9.82
CA THR A 13 -17.87 -17.64 10.45
C THR A 13 -19.03 -17.69 9.47
N PHE A 14 -19.30 -16.57 8.79
CA PHE A 14 -20.31 -16.50 7.73
C PHE A 14 -19.99 -17.41 6.54
N GLY A 15 -18.71 -17.57 6.19
CA GLY A 15 -18.26 -18.43 5.09
C GLY A 15 -18.45 -19.92 5.34
N VAL A 16 -18.27 -20.39 6.58
CA VAL A 16 -18.37 -21.81 6.93
C VAL A 16 -19.76 -22.23 7.42
N HIS A 17 -20.62 -21.29 7.77
CA HIS A 17 -21.93 -21.54 8.39
C HIS A 17 -22.76 -22.60 7.64
N ALA A 18 -22.93 -22.44 6.32
CA ALA A 18 -23.70 -23.40 5.51
C ALA A 18 -23.10 -24.82 5.51
N LEU A 19 -21.76 -24.92 5.52
CA LEU A 19 -21.05 -26.21 5.53
C LEU A 19 -21.14 -26.87 6.91
N VAL A 20 -21.00 -26.08 7.98
CA VAL A 20 -21.13 -26.56 9.37
C VAL A 20 -22.54 -27.12 9.60
N ASN A 21 -23.58 -26.40 9.17
CA ASN A 21 -24.97 -26.86 9.29
C ASN A 21 -25.24 -28.14 8.48
N LEU A 22 -24.56 -28.32 7.33
CA LEU A 22 -24.69 -29.51 6.51
C LEU A 22 -24.03 -30.74 7.14
N ILE A 23 -22.83 -30.58 7.71
CA ILE A 23 -22.04 -31.68 8.28
C ILE A 23 -22.54 -32.07 9.67
N CYS A 24 -22.97 -31.09 10.47
CA CYS A 24 -23.39 -31.28 11.84
C CYS A 24 -24.70 -30.53 12.14
N PRO A 25 -25.84 -31.04 11.64
CA PRO A 25 -27.15 -30.40 11.86
C PRO A 25 -27.64 -30.44 13.32
N SER A 26 -27.01 -31.25 14.18
CA SER A 26 -27.32 -31.34 15.61
C SER A 26 -26.47 -30.44 16.50
N LEU A 27 -25.50 -29.71 15.94
CA LEU A 27 -24.84 -28.62 16.64
C LEU A 27 -25.81 -27.44 16.62
N ASP A 28 -26.32 -27.09 17.79
CA ASP A 28 -27.22 -25.96 18.00
C ASP A 28 -26.64 -24.71 17.31
N GLU A 29 -27.50 -23.87 16.71
CA GLU A 29 -27.19 -22.72 15.84
C GLU A 29 -26.19 -21.68 16.40
N GLY A 30 -25.64 -21.89 17.60
CA GLY A 30 -24.71 -21.01 18.30
C GLY A 30 -23.29 -21.54 18.55
N THR A 31 -22.79 -22.55 17.82
CA THR A 31 -21.51 -23.20 18.22
C THR A 31 -20.29 -22.83 17.38
N VAL A 32 -20.22 -21.63 16.80
CA VAL A 32 -18.91 -21.02 16.56
C VAL A 32 -18.56 -20.21 17.79
N HIS A 33 -17.67 -20.75 18.62
CA HIS A 33 -17.21 -20.09 19.85
C HIS A 33 -16.78 -18.65 19.54
N LEU A 34 -17.36 -17.68 20.27
CA LEU A 34 -17.17 -16.22 20.14
C LEU A 34 -17.95 -15.54 19.00
N GLU A 35 -18.83 -16.22 18.26
CA GLU A 35 -19.61 -15.59 17.18
C GLU A 35 -20.60 -14.52 17.67
N GLU A 36 -21.23 -14.70 18.82
CA GLU A 36 -22.15 -13.69 19.35
C GLU A 36 -21.39 -12.49 19.94
N GLU A 37 -20.35 -12.73 20.75
CA GLU A 37 -19.43 -11.68 21.23
C GLU A 37 -18.84 -10.88 20.06
N ALA A 38 -18.51 -11.59 18.99
CA ALA A 38 -18.07 -11.01 17.74
C ALA A 38 -19.10 -10.02 17.15
N LYS A 39 -20.32 -10.50 16.92
CA LYS A 39 -21.40 -9.68 16.35
C LYS A 39 -21.74 -8.50 17.25
N GLU A 40 -21.67 -8.67 18.57
CA GLU A 40 -21.84 -7.59 19.56
C GLU A 40 -20.77 -6.52 19.40
N ILE A 41 -19.48 -6.89 19.42
CA ILE A 41 -18.36 -5.97 19.18
C ILE A 41 -18.52 -5.27 17.82
N TRP A 42 -18.96 -5.99 16.78
CA TRP A 42 -19.22 -5.39 15.47
C TRP A 42 -20.33 -4.35 15.54
N ASN A 43 -21.45 -4.68 16.18
CA ASN A 43 -22.60 -3.78 16.28
C ASN A 43 -22.30 -2.55 17.13
N GLU A 44 -21.45 -2.67 18.16
CA GLU A 44 -20.96 -1.53 18.93
C GLU A 44 -20.11 -0.59 18.07
N LEU A 45 -19.22 -1.15 17.24
CA LEU A 45 -18.31 -0.36 16.41
C LEU A 45 -19.01 0.19 15.15
N ASN A 46 -19.86 -0.60 14.51
CA ASN A 46 -20.50 -0.34 13.22
C ASN A 46 -22.00 -0.68 13.29
N PRO A 47 -22.83 0.16 13.93
CA PRO A 47 -24.23 -0.14 14.19
C PRO A 47 -25.01 -0.53 12.94
N SER A 48 -25.52 -1.76 12.92
CA SER A 48 -26.35 -2.33 11.83
C SER A 48 -25.71 -2.31 10.43
N ASN A 49 -24.38 -2.17 10.34
CA ASN A 49 -23.66 -2.07 9.08
C ASN A 49 -22.94 -3.38 8.75
N ILE A 50 -23.71 -4.40 8.39
CA ILE A 50 -23.19 -5.70 7.97
C ILE A 50 -22.96 -5.66 6.44
N PRO A 51 -21.84 -6.19 5.92
CA PRO A 51 -21.60 -6.19 4.49
C PRO A 51 -22.58 -7.09 3.72
N THR A 52 -22.94 -6.69 2.49
CA THR A 52 -23.85 -7.45 1.62
C THR A 52 -23.37 -8.87 1.31
N LEU A 53 -22.05 -9.06 1.22
CA LEU A 53 -21.42 -10.37 1.10
C LEU A 53 -20.51 -10.58 2.31
N PRO A 54 -21.03 -11.13 3.42
CA PRO A 54 -20.31 -11.23 4.69
C PRO A 54 -19.25 -12.34 4.68
N THR A 55 -19.18 -13.17 3.66
CA THR A 55 -18.15 -14.23 3.55
C THR A 55 -16.77 -13.71 3.14
N TYR A 56 -16.68 -12.46 2.68
CA TYR A 56 -15.42 -11.86 2.22
C TYR A 56 -14.88 -10.87 3.25
N GLN A 57 -13.71 -11.17 3.82
CA GLN A 57 -13.03 -10.30 4.80
C GLN A 57 -12.89 -8.85 4.32
N ARG A 58 -12.55 -8.67 3.04
CA ARG A 58 -12.39 -7.34 2.43
C ARG A 58 -13.61 -6.43 2.65
N ASN A 59 -14.82 -6.99 2.64
CA ASN A 59 -16.04 -6.20 2.77
C ASN A 59 -16.22 -5.69 4.21
N TRP A 60 -15.84 -6.49 5.21
CA TRP A 60 -15.76 -6.06 6.59
C TRP A 60 -14.66 -5.01 6.79
N ASP A 61 -13.47 -5.26 6.23
CA ASP A 61 -12.33 -4.35 6.34
C ASP A 61 -12.65 -2.97 5.77
N ILE A 62 -13.35 -2.88 4.63
CA ILE A 62 -13.73 -1.59 4.02
C ILE A 62 -14.59 -0.76 4.98
N ILE A 63 -15.62 -1.35 5.58
CA ILE A 63 -16.52 -0.66 6.53
C ILE A 63 -15.72 -0.18 7.74
N ASN A 64 -14.90 -1.08 8.30
CA ASN A 64 -14.13 -0.77 9.50
C ASN A 64 -13.05 0.29 9.26
N ILE A 65 -12.37 0.25 8.12
CA ILE A 65 -11.37 1.24 7.71
C ILE A 65 -12.03 2.61 7.51
N GLN A 66 -13.20 2.65 6.84
CA GLN A 66 -13.94 3.90 6.66
C GLN A 66 -14.30 4.54 8.01
N ARG A 67 -14.81 3.76 8.95
CA ARG A 67 -15.06 4.22 10.32
C ARG A 67 -13.81 4.78 10.99
N ILE A 68 -12.69 4.05 10.95
CA ILE A 68 -11.43 4.49 11.58
C ILE A 68 -10.95 5.82 10.99
N ILE A 69 -11.00 5.95 9.66
CA ILE A 69 -10.58 7.16 8.96
C ILE A 69 -11.45 8.36 9.37
N VAL A 70 -12.77 8.19 9.46
CA VAL A 70 -13.70 9.30 9.77
C VAL A 70 -13.69 9.66 11.26
N ASN A 71 -13.66 8.67 12.14
CA ASN A 71 -13.96 8.87 13.57
C ASN A 71 -12.72 8.92 14.47
N THR A 72 -11.58 8.36 14.04
CA THR A 72 -10.43 8.12 14.93
C THR A 72 -9.15 8.73 14.40
N PHE A 73 -8.99 8.81 13.09
CA PHE A 73 -7.72 9.24 12.50
C PHE A 73 -7.62 10.77 12.44
N THR A 74 -7.24 11.38 13.56
CA THR A 74 -6.87 12.80 13.63
C THR A 74 -5.40 12.97 13.26
N VAL A 75 -5.13 13.82 12.27
CA VAL A 75 -3.77 14.07 11.79
C VAL A 75 -3.50 15.57 11.86
N ASP A 76 -2.53 15.96 12.66
CA ASP A 76 -2.25 17.39 12.92
C ASP A 76 -1.28 18.00 11.91
N SER A 77 -0.52 17.18 11.19
CA SER A 77 0.49 17.64 10.22
C SER A 77 -0.09 17.68 8.80
N PHE A 78 0.06 18.83 8.12
CA PHE A 78 -0.31 18.98 6.70
C PHE A 78 0.34 17.91 5.81
N THR A 79 1.58 17.53 6.09
CA THR A 79 2.31 16.50 5.34
C THR A 79 1.66 15.14 5.49
N GLU A 80 1.25 14.80 6.70
CA GLU A 80 0.60 13.53 7.02
C GLU A 80 -0.83 13.47 6.43
N ILE A 81 -1.57 14.60 6.44
CA ILE A 81 -2.86 14.72 5.75
C ILE A 81 -2.69 14.53 4.23
N ALA A 82 -1.70 15.19 3.63
CA ALA A 82 -1.41 15.06 2.21
C ALA A 82 -1.06 13.61 1.86
N ARG A 83 -0.23 12.96 2.69
CA ARG A 83 0.10 11.54 2.52
C ARG A 83 -1.15 10.67 2.60
N LEU A 84 -1.98 10.83 3.63
CA LEU A 84 -3.22 10.06 3.76
C LEU A 84 -4.14 10.22 2.55
N LYS A 85 -4.34 11.46 2.06
CA LYS A 85 -5.14 11.73 0.86
C LYS A 85 -4.54 11.05 -0.38
N ALA A 86 -3.23 11.12 -0.55
CA ALA A 86 -2.52 10.45 -1.65
C ALA A 86 -2.69 8.92 -1.59
N LEU A 87 -2.67 8.32 -0.40
CA LEU A 87 -2.86 6.88 -0.21
C LEU A 87 -4.29 6.41 -0.54
N GLN A 88 -5.29 7.27 -0.34
CA GLN A 88 -6.68 6.96 -0.64
C GLN A 88 -6.99 6.96 -2.14
N LEU A 89 -6.11 7.55 -2.97
CA LEU A 89 -6.35 7.61 -4.40
C LEU A 89 -6.17 6.24 -5.09
N PRO A 90 -6.95 5.97 -6.16
CA PRO A 90 -6.86 4.72 -6.91
C PRO A 90 -5.42 4.43 -7.37
N GLU A 91 -5.06 3.15 -7.41
CA GLU A 91 -3.77 2.65 -7.89
C GLU A 91 -2.52 3.09 -7.09
N SER A 92 -2.67 3.93 -6.05
CA SER A 92 -1.55 4.36 -5.20
C SER A 92 -0.80 3.18 -4.58
N GLY A 93 -1.52 2.09 -4.28
CA GLY A 93 -1.00 0.87 -3.67
C GLY A 93 -0.83 -0.30 -4.65
N ALA A 94 -0.88 -0.08 -5.97
CA ALA A 94 -0.85 -1.18 -6.95
C ALA A 94 0.42 -2.05 -6.82
N TRP A 95 1.57 -1.44 -6.52
CA TRP A 95 2.83 -2.16 -6.28
C TRP A 95 2.78 -3.16 -5.11
N LEU A 96 1.98 -2.90 -4.07
CA LEU A 96 1.79 -3.82 -2.94
C LEU A 96 0.98 -5.06 -3.32
N GLN A 97 0.21 -4.98 -4.42
CA GLN A 97 -0.60 -6.06 -4.95
C GLN A 97 0.14 -6.88 -6.02
N ALA A 98 1.39 -6.51 -6.33
CA ALA A 98 2.21 -7.22 -7.30
C ALA A 98 2.79 -8.49 -6.65
N ILE A 99 2.81 -9.60 -7.41
CA ILE A 99 3.44 -10.84 -6.96
C ILE A 99 4.95 -10.60 -6.84
N PRO A 100 5.60 -10.87 -5.71
CA PRO A 100 7.06 -10.72 -5.59
C PRO A 100 7.77 -11.85 -6.33
N SER A 101 8.18 -11.63 -7.58
CA SER A 101 8.87 -12.64 -8.40
C SER A 101 9.97 -12.02 -9.26
N SER A 102 11.18 -12.59 -9.13
CA SER A 102 12.35 -12.18 -9.90
C SER A 102 12.17 -12.49 -11.39
N HIS A 103 11.57 -13.64 -11.72
CA HIS A 103 11.37 -14.13 -13.09
C HIS A 103 10.55 -13.16 -13.97
N ILE A 104 9.58 -12.48 -13.38
CA ILE A 104 8.71 -11.51 -14.10
C ILE A 104 9.08 -10.05 -13.79
N GLY A 105 10.20 -9.83 -13.08
CA GLY A 105 10.73 -8.50 -12.79
C GLY A 105 9.92 -7.68 -11.77
N THR A 106 9.06 -8.32 -10.97
CA THR A 106 8.20 -7.66 -9.98
C THR A 106 8.74 -7.73 -8.55
N LEU A 107 9.77 -8.55 -8.31
CA LEU A 107 10.43 -8.61 -7.00
C LEU A 107 11.12 -7.28 -6.68
N MET A 108 10.78 -6.69 -5.53
CA MET A 108 11.48 -5.55 -4.97
C MET A 108 12.50 -6.04 -3.94
N VAL A 109 13.71 -5.48 -3.97
CA VAL A 109 14.75 -5.82 -2.97
C VAL A 109 14.29 -5.34 -1.59
N ASN A 110 14.58 -6.11 -0.54
CA ASN A 110 14.11 -5.86 0.83
C ASN A 110 14.32 -4.41 1.28
N ASN A 111 15.51 -3.84 1.10
CA ASN A 111 15.79 -2.46 1.54
C ASN A 111 14.98 -1.44 0.73
N SER A 112 14.84 -1.62 -0.58
CA SER A 112 13.97 -0.76 -1.41
C SER A 112 12.52 -0.85 -0.95
N PHE A 113 12.03 -2.06 -0.70
CA PHE A 113 10.67 -2.29 -0.22
C PHE A 113 10.43 -1.59 1.12
N ARG A 114 11.36 -1.74 2.07
CA ARG A 114 11.31 -1.07 3.38
C ARG A 114 11.26 0.44 3.26
N VAL A 115 12.17 1.04 2.47
CA VAL A 115 12.20 2.49 2.26
C VAL A 115 10.88 2.97 1.64
N CYS A 116 10.38 2.28 0.61
CA CYS A 116 9.11 2.61 -0.02
C CYS A 116 7.93 2.52 0.96
N VAL A 117 7.86 1.47 1.78
CA VAL A 117 6.83 1.33 2.82
C VAL A 117 6.97 2.44 3.87
N ALA A 118 8.17 2.72 4.36
CA ALA A 118 8.42 3.75 5.36
C ALA A 118 8.02 5.14 4.85
N LEU A 119 8.43 5.51 3.64
CA LEU A 119 7.99 6.72 2.95
C LEU A 119 6.46 6.76 2.79
N ARG A 120 5.84 5.62 2.45
CA ARG A 120 4.39 5.50 2.24
C ARG A 120 3.60 5.73 3.53
N ILE A 121 4.08 5.24 4.67
CA ILE A 121 3.35 5.35 5.96
C ILE A 121 3.84 6.50 6.84
N GLY A 122 4.88 7.22 6.45
CA GLY A 122 5.49 8.27 7.27
C GLY A 122 6.37 7.76 8.41
N SER A 123 6.83 6.51 8.34
CA SER A 123 7.71 5.94 9.34
C SER A 123 9.16 6.42 9.13
N PRO A 124 9.97 6.53 10.21
CA PRO A 124 11.39 6.80 10.08
C PRO A 124 12.07 5.84 9.09
N VAL A 125 12.69 6.41 8.06
CA VAL A 125 13.42 5.70 7.01
C VAL A 125 14.87 5.45 7.45
N CYS A 126 15.50 6.47 8.02
CA CYS A 126 16.92 6.49 8.33
C CYS A 126 17.21 7.29 9.61
N ARG A 127 18.41 7.13 10.16
CA ARG A 127 18.96 8.04 11.17
C ARG A 127 19.36 9.35 10.50
N PRO A 128 19.40 10.49 11.21
CA PRO A 128 19.86 11.74 10.61
C PRO A 128 21.33 11.66 10.19
N TYR A 129 21.66 12.16 8.99
CA TYR A 129 23.02 12.20 8.45
C TYR A 129 23.22 13.40 7.50
N ASN A 130 24.48 13.70 7.18
CA ASN A 130 24.82 14.72 6.19
C ASN A 130 24.76 14.13 4.78
N CYS A 131 23.93 14.68 3.92
CA CYS A 131 23.91 14.35 2.50
C CYS A 131 25.22 14.77 1.82
N ILE A 132 25.57 14.12 0.71
CA ILE A 132 26.66 14.56 -0.19
C ILE A 132 26.48 15.97 -0.76
N CYS A 133 25.26 16.53 -0.70
CA CYS A 133 25.00 17.93 -1.06
C CYS A 133 25.35 18.92 0.05
N GLY A 134 25.67 18.43 1.26
CA GLY A 134 25.94 19.23 2.45
C GLY A 134 24.72 19.51 3.32
N ALA A 135 23.50 19.15 2.89
CA ALA A 135 22.30 19.32 3.71
C ALA A 135 22.13 18.21 4.74
N GLN A 136 21.55 18.56 5.89
CA GLN A 136 21.16 17.59 6.91
C GLN A 136 19.90 16.84 6.46
N VAL A 137 19.99 15.51 6.43
CA VAL A 137 18.87 14.61 6.15
C VAL A 137 18.16 14.27 7.45
N SER A 138 16.85 14.48 7.49
CA SER A 138 15.98 14.10 8.60
C SER A 138 15.55 12.63 8.50
N VAL A 139 14.94 12.12 9.58
CA VAL A 139 14.62 10.70 9.72
C VAL A 139 13.65 10.16 8.67
N ASP A 140 12.81 11.01 8.10
CA ASP A 140 11.83 10.69 7.06
C ASP A 140 12.48 10.46 5.68
N GLY A 141 13.75 10.85 5.49
CA GLY A 141 14.49 10.58 4.26
C GLY A 141 13.97 11.30 3.00
N SER A 142 12.99 12.22 3.12
CA SER A 142 12.39 12.92 1.98
C SER A 142 13.37 13.79 1.19
N HIS A 143 14.50 14.17 1.80
CA HIS A 143 15.58 14.90 1.15
C HIS A 143 16.06 14.19 -0.13
N GLY A 144 16.17 12.85 -0.11
CA GLY A 144 16.65 12.08 -1.26
C GLY A 144 15.79 12.26 -2.51
N LEU A 145 14.48 12.47 -2.31
CA LEU A 145 13.49 12.59 -3.38
C LEU A 145 13.64 13.91 -4.17
N HIS A 146 14.33 14.90 -3.60
CA HIS A 146 14.46 16.25 -4.19
C HIS A 146 15.92 16.71 -4.34
N CYS A 147 16.89 16.00 -3.77
CA CYS A 147 18.29 16.40 -3.80
C CYS A 147 18.82 16.49 -5.24
N GLY A 148 19.39 17.64 -5.60
CA GLY A 148 19.98 17.87 -6.93
C GLY A 148 21.34 17.21 -7.17
N LYS A 149 21.99 16.68 -6.11
CA LYS A 149 23.28 15.97 -6.19
C LYS A 149 23.13 14.45 -6.42
N ARG A 150 21.91 13.97 -6.65
CA ARG A 150 21.63 12.58 -7.08
C ARG A 150 22.32 12.27 -8.40
N SER A 151 22.70 11.02 -8.62
CA SER A 151 23.42 10.61 -9.83
C SER A 151 22.48 10.68 -11.05
N GLY A 152 22.98 11.14 -12.20
CA GLY A 152 22.18 11.51 -13.39
C GLY A 152 21.37 10.38 -14.05
N ARG A 153 21.35 9.17 -13.47
CA ARG A 153 20.62 7.99 -13.96
C ARG A 153 19.09 8.15 -13.89
N PHE A 154 18.59 9.20 -13.24
CA PHE A 154 17.15 9.42 -12.98
C PHE A 154 16.48 10.48 -13.87
N TYR A 155 17.16 11.02 -14.90
CA TYR A 155 16.48 11.87 -15.90
C TYR A 155 15.24 11.19 -16.47
N ARG A 156 15.36 9.89 -16.81
CA ARG A 156 14.23 9.08 -17.31
C ARG A 156 13.14 8.82 -16.27
N HIS A 157 13.48 8.78 -14.98
CA HIS A 157 12.51 8.63 -13.91
C HIS A 157 11.74 9.93 -13.67
N ASN A 158 12.43 11.07 -13.73
CA ASN A 158 11.79 12.38 -13.69
C ASN A 158 10.92 12.59 -14.94
N GLU A 159 11.40 12.23 -16.13
CA GLU A 159 10.59 12.24 -17.36
C GLU A 159 9.35 11.36 -17.23
N LEU A 160 9.47 10.16 -16.64
CA LEU A 160 8.31 9.29 -16.40
C LEU A 160 7.34 9.91 -15.39
N ASN A 161 7.85 10.53 -14.32
CA ASN A 161 7.03 11.29 -13.37
C ASN A 161 6.40 12.52 -14.01
N ASP A 162 7.06 13.18 -14.97
CA ASP A 162 6.55 14.35 -15.68
C ASP A 162 5.47 13.95 -16.70
N ILE A 163 5.70 12.87 -17.46
CA ILE A 163 4.75 12.31 -18.43
C ILE A 163 3.48 11.83 -17.71
N LEU A 164 3.63 11.16 -16.57
CA LEU A 164 2.52 10.61 -15.79
C LEU A 164 2.04 11.56 -14.68
N LYS A 165 2.64 12.76 -14.55
CA LYS A 165 2.40 13.74 -13.48
C LYS A 165 2.24 13.08 -12.10
N LEU A 166 3.18 12.20 -11.76
CA LEU A 166 3.14 11.40 -10.53
C LEU A 166 3.71 12.21 -9.37
N GLU A 167 2.97 12.30 -8.27
CA GLU A 167 3.56 12.84 -7.05
C GLU A 167 4.45 11.78 -6.37
N THR A 168 5.43 12.27 -5.61
CA THR A 168 6.43 11.50 -4.85
C THR A 168 5.84 10.33 -4.03
N PHE A 169 4.57 10.42 -3.60
CA PHE A 169 3.88 9.41 -2.79
C PHE A 169 2.82 8.58 -3.53
N GLY A 170 2.71 8.73 -4.85
CA GLY A 170 2.03 7.75 -5.71
C GLY A 170 0.58 7.99 -6.17
N PRO A 171 -0.09 9.14 -6.01
CA PRO A 171 -1.34 9.38 -6.72
C PRO A 171 -1.06 9.64 -8.20
N TRP A 172 -1.79 8.92 -9.05
CA TRP A 172 -1.71 9.08 -10.48
C TRP A 172 -2.61 10.23 -10.89
N SER A 173 -2.10 11.16 -11.70
CA SER A 173 -2.95 12.20 -12.27
C SER A 173 -4.08 11.60 -13.10
N LYS A 174 -5.15 12.36 -13.30
CA LYS A 174 -6.28 11.89 -14.11
C LYS A 174 -5.85 11.52 -15.52
N GLU A 175 -4.96 12.32 -16.11
CA GLU A 175 -4.37 12.07 -17.43
C GLU A 175 -3.55 10.77 -17.47
N ALA A 176 -2.76 10.50 -16.43
CA ALA A 176 -2.01 9.25 -16.33
C ALA A 176 -2.94 8.04 -16.19
N GLN A 177 -4.01 8.17 -15.39
CA GLN A 177 -5.02 7.13 -15.27
C GLN A 177 -5.69 6.84 -16.61
N ASP A 178 -6.06 7.87 -17.37
CA ASP A 178 -6.74 7.74 -18.66
C ASP A 178 -5.80 7.17 -19.73
N LEU A 179 -4.53 7.57 -19.72
CA LEU A 179 -3.49 7.00 -20.58
C LEU A 179 -3.30 5.50 -20.30
N VAL A 180 -3.10 5.12 -19.04
CA VAL A 180 -2.89 3.71 -18.68
C VAL A 180 -4.15 2.89 -18.86
N HIS A 181 -5.33 3.48 -18.69
CA HIS A 181 -6.59 2.85 -19.07
C HIS A 181 -6.65 2.53 -20.57
N THR A 182 -6.25 3.48 -21.41
CA THR A 182 -6.23 3.32 -22.87
C THR A 182 -5.24 2.24 -23.29
N ILE A 183 -4.00 2.30 -22.78
CA ILE A 183 -2.97 1.28 -23.07
C ILE A 183 -3.43 -0.10 -22.56
N GLY A 184 -3.98 -0.16 -21.35
CA GLY A 184 -4.47 -1.40 -20.74
C GLY A 184 -5.61 -2.04 -21.54
N THR A 185 -6.52 -1.23 -22.08
CA THR A 185 -7.61 -1.69 -22.95
C THR A 185 -7.07 -2.25 -24.26
N ASN A 186 -6.14 -1.55 -24.90
CA ASN A 186 -5.53 -2.01 -26.16
C ASN A 186 -4.72 -3.29 -25.95
N LEU A 187 -3.96 -3.38 -24.86
CA LEU A 187 -3.22 -4.60 -24.51
C LEU A 187 -4.16 -5.79 -24.28
N ASN A 188 -5.30 -5.58 -23.63
CA ASN A 188 -6.30 -6.62 -23.44
C ASN A 188 -6.87 -7.08 -24.80
N GLN A 189 -7.22 -6.15 -25.69
CA GLN A 189 -7.72 -6.46 -27.03
C GLN A 189 -6.73 -7.29 -27.87
N ILE A 190 -5.43 -6.99 -27.77
CA ILE A 190 -4.39 -7.67 -28.55
C ILE A 190 -4.01 -9.02 -27.93
N SER A 191 -3.84 -9.08 -26.61
CA SER A 191 -3.35 -10.29 -25.91
C SER A 191 -4.46 -11.28 -25.54
N GLY A 192 -5.71 -10.82 -25.45
CA GLY A 192 -6.84 -11.57 -24.87
C GLY A 192 -6.79 -11.71 -23.35
N ASP A 193 -5.77 -11.20 -22.66
CA ASP A 193 -5.68 -11.30 -21.19
C ASP A 193 -6.36 -10.09 -20.53
N SER A 194 -7.49 -10.36 -19.87
CA SER A 194 -8.27 -9.37 -19.11
C SER A 194 -7.49 -8.71 -17.97
N ARG A 195 -6.38 -9.30 -17.53
CA ARG A 195 -5.50 -8.79 -16.46
C ARG A 195 -4.40 -7.87 -16.97
N SER A 196 -4.24 -7.71 -18.29
CA SER A 196 -3.17 -6.91 -18.91
C SER A 196 -3.03 -5.52 -18.31
N LYS A 197 -4.16 -4.83 -18.11
CA LYS A 197 -4.20 -3.51 -17.45
C LYS A 197 -3.63 -3.58 -16.03
N ARG A 198 -4.06 -4.56 -15.22
CA ARG A 198 -3.57 -4.73 -13.85
C ARG A 198 -2.07 -4.94 -13.80
N PHE A 199 -1.52 -5.80 -14.67
CA PHE A 199 -0.08 -6.04 -14.73
C PHE A 199 0.70 -4.81 -15.16
N LEU A 200 0.19 -4.04 -16.12
CA LEU A 200 0.77 -2.76 -16.51
C LEU A 200 0.81 -1.78 -15.33
N THR A 201 -0.32 -1.60 -14.64
CA THR A 201 -0.41 -0.70 -13.49
C THR A 201 0.55 -1.09 -12.38
N GLN A 202 0.63 -2.38 -12.06
CA GLN A 202 1.58 -2.91 -11.08
C GLN A 202 3.03 -2.63 -11.45
N ARG A 203 3.40 -2.83 -12.73
CA ARG A 203 4.77 -2.60 -13.22
C ARG A 203 5.16 -1.14 -13.19
N ILE A 204 4.27 -0.23 -13.60
CA ILE A 204 4.49 1.21 -13.50
C ILE A 204 4.64 1.61 -12.04
N SER A 205 3.72 1.16 -11.17
CA SER A 205 3.77 1.43 -9.73
C SER A 205 5.09 0.96 -9.10
N LEU A 206 5.56 -0.24 -9.44
CA LEU A 206 6.85 -0.77 -8.97
C LEU A 206 8.05 0.05 -9.48
N ALA A 207 8.02 0.50 -10.74
CA ALA A 207 9.10 1.31 -11.31
C ALA A 207 9.27 2.64 -10.57
N ILE A 208 8.15 3.30 -10.24
CA ILE A 208 8.13 4.54 -9.44
C ILE A 208 8.74 4.30 -8.06
N GLN A 209 8.28 3.25 -7.37
CA GLN A 209 8.78 2.92 -6.03
C GLN A 209 10.29 2.61 -6.05
N ARG A 210 10.77 1.88 -7.07
CA ARG A 210 12.21 1.63 -7.26
C ARG A 210 13.01 2.92 -7.45
N GLY A 211 12.49 3.87 -8.23
CA GLY A 211 13.13 5.17 -8.42
C GLY A 211 13.16 5.98 -7.13
N ASN A 212 12.07 6.02 -6.37
CA ASN A 212 12.02 6.67 -5.06
C ASN A 212 13.06 6.08 -4.08
N ALA A 213 13.12 4.76 -3.97
CA ALA A 213 14.11 4.10 -3.11
C ALA A 213 15.54 4.43 -3.54
N ALA A 214 15.82 4.40 -4.85
CA ALA A 214 17.14 4.72 -5.36
C ALA A 214 17.54 6.18 -5.08
N CYS A 215 16.62 7.14 -5.24
CA CYS A 215 16.82 8.54 -4.84
C CYS A 215 17.24 8.68 -3.37
N VAL A 216 16.64 7.90 -2.47
CA VAL A 216 17.00 7.88 -1.04
C VAL A 216 18.38 7.24 -0.80
N PHE A 217 18.75 6.22 -1.56
CA PHE A 217 20.04 5.55 -1.40
C PHE A 217 21.22 6.33 -2.00
N GLU A 218 21.01 7.14 -3.04
CA GLU A 218 22.10 7.84 -3.73
C GLU A 218 22.64 9.07 -2.99
N ILE A 219 21.92 9.56 -1.98
CA ILE A 219 22.34 10.71 -1.18
C ILE A 219 23.25 10.34 -0.01
N LEU A 220 23.56 9.05 0.16
CA LEU A 220 24.43 8.54 1.22
C LEU A 220 25.88 9.00 1.02
N PRO A 221 26.59 9.34 2.11
CA PRO A 221 28.04 9.60 2.06
C PRO A 221 28.80 8.38 1.56
N SER A 222 29.89 8.60 0.82
CA SER A 222 30.76 7.53 0.30
C SER A 222 31.39 6.64 1.39
N SER A 223 31.44 7.14 2.62
CA SER A 223 32.06 6.49 3.78
C SER A 223 31.09 5.69 4.65
N THR A 224 29.79 5.69 4.36
CA THR A 224 28.78 5.15 5.28
C THR A 224 28.01 4.00 4.64
N SER A 225 27.93 2.88 5.35
CA SER A 225 27.19 1.71 4.85
C SER A 225 25.68 1.88 5.03
N MET A 226 24.90 1.19 4.20
CA MET A 226 23.43 1.23 4.29
C MET A 226 22.93 0.69 5.65
N GLU A 227 23.66 -0.24 6.25
CA GLU A 227 23.34 -0.85 7.56
C GLU A 227 23.52 0.12 8.73
N GLU A 228 24.36 1.14 8.58
CA GLU A 228 24.62 2.14 9.63
C GLU A 228 23.55 3.23 9.71
N ILE A 229 22.97 3.58 8.54
CA ILE A 229 22.04 4.71 8.40
C ILE A 229 20.58 4.25 8.41
N PHE A 230 20.25 3.18 7.70
CA PHE A 230 18.87 2.71 7.63
C PHE A 230 18.58 1.81 8.82
N TYR A 231 17.36 1.92 9.35
CA TYR A 231 16.89 0.98 10.36
C TYR A 231 16.73 -0.39 9.71
N LEU A 232 17.81 -1.19 9.68
CA LEU A 232 17.88 -2.54 9.14
C LEU A 232 17.88 -3.57 10.28
N THR A 233 16.69 -3.86 10.77
CA THR A 233 16.40 -5.07 11.57
C THR A 233 15.33 -5.89 10.88
#